data_AF-A0A1J3CI42-F1
#
_entry.id   AF-A0A1J3CI42-F1
#
_cell.length_a   1.000
_cell.length_b   1.000
_cell.length_c   1.000
_cell.angle_alpha   90.00
_cell.angle_beta   90.00
_cell.angle_gamma   90.00
#
_symmetry.space_group_name_H-M   'P 1'
#
loop_
_entity.id
_entity.type
_entity.pdbx_description
1 polymer ?
#
loop_
_entity_poly.entity_id
_entity_poly.type
_entity_poly.pdbx_seq_one_letter_code
_entity_poly.pdbx_strand_id
1 'polypeptide(L)'
;IAHAIWDPHFGQPAVEAFTRGGALGPVNIAYSGVYQWWYTIGLRTNEDLYTGALFLLFLSALSLIGGWLHLQPKWKPRVSWFKNAESRLNHHLSGLFGVSSLAWTGHLVHVAIPASRGEYVRWNNFLNVLPHPQGLGPLFTGQWNLYAQNPDSSSHLFGTSQGSGTAILTLLGGFHPQTQSLWLTDMAHHHLAIAILFLIAGHMYRTNWGIGHGLKDILEAHKGPFTGQGHKGLYEILTTSWHAQLSLNLAMLGSLTIVVAHHMYSMPPYPYLATDYATQLSLFTHHMWIGGFLIVGAAA
;
A
#
# COMPACT_ATOMS: atom_id res chain seq x y z
N ILE A 1 -14.84 -16.67 4.54
CA ILE A 1 -14.65 -17.95 3.80
C ILE A 1 -13.57 -17.76 2.73
N ALA A 2 -12.60 -18.66 2.60
CA ALA A 2 -11.58 -18.56 1.54
C ALA A 2 -12.16 -18.98 0.18
N HIS A 3 -12.60 -20.23 0.07
CA HIS A 3 -13.24 -20.80 -1.11
C HIS A 3 -13.94 -22.12 -0.74
N ALA A 4 -14.78 -22.62 -1.65
CA ALA A 4 -15.40 -23.93 -1.53
C ALA A 4 -14.36 -25.05 -1.68
N ILE A 5 -14.60 -26.18 -1.03
CA ILE A 5 -13.83 -27.42 -1.21
C ILE A 5 -14.62 -28.32 -2.14
N TRP A 6 -13.97 -28.77 -3.21
CA TRP A 6 -14.48 -29.82 -4.09
C TRP A 6 -13.44 -30.94 -4.11
N ASP A 7 -13.66 -31.95 -3.27
CA ASP A 7 -12.80 -33.13 -3.19
C ASP A 7 -13.68 -34.41 -3.23
N PRO A 8 -13.67 -35.17 -4.33
CA PRO A 8 -14.50 -36.36 -4.47
C PRO A 8 -14.11 -37.51 -3.52
N HIS A 9 -12.96 -37.41 -2.85
CA HIS A 9 -12.51 -38.41 -1.88
C HIS A 9 -13.05 -38.15 -0.47
N PHE A 10 -13.69 -37.00 -0.22
CA PHE A 10 -14.28 -36.71 1.08
C PHE A 10 -15.42 -37.70 1.37
N GLY A 11 -15.25 -38.47 2.44
CA GLY A 11 -16.37 -39.16 3.06
C GLY A 11 -17.37 -38.16 3.67
N GLN A 12 -18.61 -38.60 3.85
CA GLN A 12 -19.68 -37.78 4.44
C GLN A 12 -19.29 -37.06 5.76
N PRO A 13 -18.56 -37.70 6.70
CA PRO A 13 -18.12 -36.99 7.92
C PRO A 13 -17.18 -35.81 7.65
N ALA A 14 -16.33 -35.89 6.61
CA ALA A 14 -15.47 -34.78 6.22
C ALA A 14 -16.28 -33.66 5.57
N VAL A 15 -17.26 -34.00 4.73
CA VAL A 15 -18.19 -33.01 4.15
C VAL A 15 -18.88 -32.23 5.26
N GLU A 16 -19.41 -32.92 6.28
CA GLU A 16 -20.08 -32.28 7.42
C GLU A 16 -19.11 -31.42 8.25
N ALA A 17 -17.92 -31.93 8.58
CA ALA A 17 -16.93 -31.20 9.38
C ALA A 17 -16.43 -29.91 8.70
N PHE A 18 -16.29 -29.92 7.37
CA PHE A 18 -15.86 -28.76 6.60
C PHE A 18 -17.00 -27.85 6.15
N THR A 19 -18.26 -28.24 6.32
CA THR A 19 -19.43 -27.38 6.09
C THR A 19 -19.64 -26.48 7.29
N ARG A 20 -19.00 -25.31 7.27
CA ARG A 20 -18.93 -24.38 8.40
C ARG A 20 -19.00 -22.92 7.96
N GLY A 21 -19.14 -22.01 8.92
CA GLY A 21 -19.23 -20.57 8.65
C GLY A 21 -20.51 -20.16 7.91
N GLY A 22 -21.61 -20.91 8.12
CA GLY A 22 -22.91 -20.66 7.49
C GLY A 22 -22.99 -21.06 6.01
N ALA A 23 -21.99 -21.73 5.46
CA ALA A 23 -22.01 -22.23 4.09
C ALA A 23 -22.92 -23.46 3.93
N LEU A 24 -23.47 -23.65 2.73
CA LEU A 24 -24.28 -24.83 2.36
C LEU A 24 -23.45 -26.08 2.04
N GLY A 25 -22.12 -25.97 2.03
CA GLY A 25 -21.21 -27.08 1.75
C GLY A 25 -19.80 -26.83 2.25
N PRO A 26 -18.86 -27.77 1.97
CA PRO A 26 -17.50 -27.72 2.49
C PRO A 26 -16.73 -26.48 2.07
N VAL A 27 -16.06 -25.81 3.01
CA VAL A 27 -15.29 -24.58 2.78
C VAL A 27 -14.00 -24.51 3.58
N ASN A 28 -13.03 -23.78 3.02
CA ASN A 28 -11.84 -23.32 3.74
C ASN A 28 -12.11 -21.99 4.46
N ILE A 29 -11.58 -21.83 5.66
CA ILE A 29 -11.57 -20.55 6.37
C ILE A 29 -10.35 -19.76 5.91
N ALA A 30 -10.53 -18.47 5.66
CA ALA A 30 -9.46 -17.59 5.23
C ALA A 30 -8.73 -17.04 6.45
N TYR A 31 -7.40 -17.13 6.45
CA TYR A 31 -6.51 -16.54 7.47
C TYR A 31 -5.54 -15.52 6.88
N SER A 32 -5.86 -14.99 5.69
CA SER A 32 -5.02 -14.04 4.94
C SER A 32 -5.32 -12.57 5.26
N GLY A 33 -6.35 -12.28 6.05
CA GLY A 33 -6.73 -10.90 6.41
C GLY A 33 -7.42 -10.10 5.30
N VAL A 34 -7.68 -10.69 4.13
CA VAL A 34 -8.24 -9.98 2.97
C VAL A 34 -9.65 -9.44 3.23
N TYR A 35 -10.45 -10.11 4.07
CA TYR A 35 -11.78 -9.62 4.45
C TYR A 35 -11.68 -8.32 5.25
N GLN A 36 -10.81 -8.29 6.26
CA GLN A 36 -10.56 -7.12 7.08
C GLN A 36 -10.01 -5.97 6.22
N TRP A 37 -9.03 -6.25 5.36
CA TRP A 37 -8.46 -5.25 4.46
C TRP A 37 -9.50 -4.65 3.50
N TRP A 38 -10.21 -5.49 2.74
CA TRP A 38 -11.23 -5.02 1.79
C TRP A 38 -12.37 -4.26 2.48
N TYR A 39 -12.79 -4.72 3.66
CA TYR A 39 -13.76 -4.00 4.47
C TYR A 39 -13.24 -2.64 4.93
N THR A 40 -11.96 -2.53 5.33
CA THR A 40 -11.33 -1.26 5.71
C THR A 40 -11.41 -0.23 4.60
N ILE A 41 -11.07 -0.65 3.37
CA ILE A 41 -10.94 0.26 2.22
C ILE A 41 -12.28 0.51 1.50
N GLY A 42 -13.39 0.04 2.07
CA GLY A 42 -14.74 0.43 1.64
C GLY A 42 -15.46 -0.54 0.73
N LEU A 43 -14.94 -1.76 0.49
CA LEU A 43 -15.68 -2.80 -0.25
C LEU A 43 -16.77 -3.38 0.67
N ARG A 44 -17.98 -3.54 0.13
CA ARG A 44 -19.17 -3.96 0.89
C ARG A 44 -19.94 -5.08 0.22
N THR A 45 -19.80 -5.25 -1.10
CA THR A 45 -20.59 -6.20 -1.88
C THR A 45 -19.70 -7.15 -2.67
N ASN A 46 -20.28 -8.29 -3.09
CA ASN A 46 -19.62 -9.20 -4.02
C ASN A 46 -19.36 -8.55 -5.39
N GLU A 47 -20.19 -7.59 -5.79
CA GLU A 47 -20.01 -6.83 -7.02
C GLU A 47 -18.75 -5.95 -6.97
N ASP A 48 -18.46 -5.34 -5.81
CA ASP A 48 -17.21 -4.58 -5.62
C ASP A 48 -15.99 -5.49 -5.85
N LEU A 49 -16.01 -6.68 -5.25
CA LEU A 49 -14.93 -7.67 -5.37
C LEU A 49 -14.80 -8.19 -6.80
N TYR A 50 -15.92 -8.49 -7.46
CA TYR A 50 -15.95 -8.99 -8.82
C TYR A 50 -15.41 -7.95 -9.82
N THR A 51 -15.83 -6.70 -9.68
CA THR A 51 -15.33 -5.59 -10.50
C THR A 51 -13.82 -5.40 -10.29
N GLY A 52 -13.35 -5.44 -9.04
CA GLY A 52 -11.93 -5.40 -8.73
C GLY A 52 -11.13 -6.56 -9.35
N ALA A 53 -11.67 -7.77 -9.32
CA ALA A 53 -11.05 -8.95 -9.93
C ALA A 53 -10.92 -8.80 -11.47
N LEU A 54 -11.97 -8.34 -12.15
CA LEU A 54 -11.92 -8.07 -13.59
C LEU A 54 -10.93 -6.95 -13.93
N PHE A 55 -10.86 -5.91 -13.11
CA PHE A 55 -9.90 -4.82 -13.27
C PHE A 55 -8.44 -5.33 -13.16
N LEU A 56 -8.14 -6.16 -12.16
CA LEU A 56 -6.82 -6.77 -12.01
C LEU A 56 -6.47 -7.73 -13.15
N LEU A 57 -7.45 -8.48 -13.68
CA LEU A 57 -7.26 -9.32 -14.87
C LEU A 57 -6.91 -8.46 -16.10
N PHE A 58 -7.60 -7.34 -16.29
CA PHE A 58 -7.30 -6.39 -17.35
C PHE A 58 -5.89 -5.78 -17.20
N LEU A 59 -5.50 -5.36 -16.00
CA LEU A 59 -4.15 -4.84 -15.74
C LEU A 59 -3.06 -5.90 -15.96
N SER A 60 -3.33 -7.15 -15.61
CA SER A 60 -2.43 -8.28 -15.89
C SER A 60 -2.23 -8.46 -17.40
N ALA A 61 -3.32 -8.47 -18.17
CA ALA A 61 -3.25 -8.54 -19.63
C ALA A 61 -2.47 -7.36 -20.23
N LEU A 62 -2.72 -6.14 -19.76
CA LEU A 62 -1.99 -4.94 -20.19
C LEU A 62 -0.49 -5.05 -19.89
N SER A 63 -0.12 -5.56 -18.71
CA SER A 63 1.27 -5.75 -18.30
C SER A 63 1.99 -6.79 -19.18
N LEU A 64 1.31 -7.90 -19.50
CA LEU A 64 1.85 -8.93 -20.41
C LEU A 64 2.06 -8.39 -21.83
N ILE A 65 1.09 -7.63 -22.35
CA ILE A 65 1.20 -6.98 -23.65
C ILE A 65 2.33 -5.94 -23.64
N GLY A 66 2.45 -5.15 -22.57
CA GLY A 66 3.55 -4.18 -22.41
C GLY A 66 4.92 -4.87 -22.39
N GLY A 67 5.03 -5.99 -21.68
CA GLY A 67 6.25 -6.82 -21.68
C GLY A 67 6.60 -7.34 -23.07
N TRP A 68 5.64 -7.93 -23.78
CA TRP A 68 5.82 -8.37 -25.17
C TRP A 68 6.19 -7.22 -26.10
N LEU A 69 5.55 -6.06 -25.95
CA LEU A 69 5.79 -4.87 -26.78
C LEU A 69 7.24 -4.39 -26.63
N HIS A 70 7.75 -4.30 -25.40
CA HIS A 70 9.13 -3.85 -25.13
C HIS A 70 10.21 -4.87 -25.52
N LEU A 71 9.82 -6.08 -25.96
CA LEU A 71 10.71 -7.03 -26.62
C LEU A 71 10.76 -6.84 -28.14
N GLN A 72 9.81 -6.11 -28.73
CA GLN A 72 9.79 -5.88 -30.18
C GLN A 72 10.94 -4.96 -30.61
N PRO A 73 11.56 -5.18 -31.80
CA PRO A 73 12.74 -4.43 -32.23
C PRO A 73 12.59 -2.91 -32.19
N LYS A 74 11.40 -2.39 -32.50
CA LYS A 74 11.11 -0.95 -32.51
C LYS A 74 11.03 -0.32 -31.12
N TRP A 75 10.66 -1.09 -30.09
CA TRP A 75 10.31 -0.59 -28.76
C TRP A 75 11.28 -1.06 -27.67
N LYS A 76 12.32 -1.81 -28.05
CA LYS A 76 13.37 -2.33 -27.16
C LYS A 76 14.20 -1.16 -26.59
N PRO A 77 14.21 -0.95 -25.26
CA PRO A 77 15.01 0.11 -24.66
C PRO A 77 16.52 -0.14 -24.83
N ARG A 78 17.29 0.94 -24.97
CA ARG A 78 18.76 0.87 -25.01
C ARG A 78 19.33 0.66 -23.61
N VAL A 79 20.55 0.13 -23.51
CA VAL A 79 21.25 -0.05 -22.22
C VAL A 79 21.40 1.26 -21.44
N SER A 80 21.61 2.38 -22.13
CA SER A 80 21.67 3.71 -21.51
C SER A 80 20.38 4.10 -20.79
N TRP A 81 19.23 3.61 -21.24
CA TRP A 81 17.94 3.84 -20.57
C TRP A 81 17.89 3.09 -19.24
N PHE A 82 18.31 1.82 -19.21
CA PHE A 82 18.37 1.01 -17.99
C PHE A 82 19.37 1.53 -16.95
N LYS A 83 20.43 2.20 -17.40
CA LYS A 83 21.47 2.78 -16.54
C LYS A 83 21.17 4.21 -16.05
N ASN A 84 20.07 4.83 -16.49
CA ASN A 84 19.70 6.18 -16.06
C ASN A 84 19.08 6.15 -14.64
N ALA A 85 19.94 6.12 -13.63
CA ALA A 85 19.55 5.97 -12.23
C ALA A 85 18.80 7.20 -11.71
N GLU A 86 19.28 8.42 -12.01
CA GLU A 86 18.68 9.67 -11.57
C GLU A 86 17.24 9.81 -12.08
N SER A 87 17.01 9.58 -13.38
CA SER A 87 15.66 9.62 -13.94
C SER A 87 14.77 8.58 -13.29
N ARG A 88 15.25 7.33 -13.12
CA ARG A 88 14.47 6.27 -12.50
C ARG A 88 14.12 6.60 -11.05
N LEU A 89 15.05 7.11 -10.25
CA LEU A 89 14.78 7.51 -8.87
C LEU A 89 13.77 8.65 -8.79
N ASN A 90 13.90 9.68 -9.62
CA ASN A 90 12.93 10.77 -9.67
C ASN A 90 11.51 10.26 -9.98
N HIS A 91 11.36 9.40 -10.99
CA HIS A 91 10.06 8.84 -11.37
C HIS A 91 9.52 7.86 -10.33
N HIS A 92 10.37 7.09 -9.65
CA HIS A 92 9.93 6.16 -8.61
C HIS A 92 9.52 6.91 -7.33
N LEU A 93 10.32 7.88 -6.89
CA LEU A 93 10.00 8.69 -5.72
C LEU A 93 8.74 9.53 -5.99
N SER A 94 8.72 10.36 -7.02
CA SER A 94 7.57 11.24 -7.26
C SER A 94 6.37 10.50 -7.83
N GLY A 95 6.54 9.70 -8.87
CA GLY A 95 5.45 9.00 -9.56
C GLY A 95 4.99 7.75 -8.83
N LEU A 96 5.88 6.76 -8.70
CA LEU A 96 5.49 5.47 -8.12
C LEU A 96 5.08 5.58 -6.64
N PHE A 97 5.81 6.34 -5.81
CA PHE A 97 5.48 6.48 -4.39
C PHE A 97 4.62 7.72 -4.11
N GLY A 98 5.03 8.90 -4.57
CA GLY A 98 4.33 10.16 -4.31
C GLY A 98 2.91 10.18 -4.88
N VAL A 99 2.76 10.04 -6.20
CA VAL A 99 1.45 10.08 -6.88
C VAL A 99 0.57 8.91 -6.44
N SER A 100 1.12 7.69 -6.28
CA SER A 100 0.32 6.55 -5.80
C SER A 100 -0.18 6.74 -4.37
N SER A 101 0.66 7.28 -3.46
CA SER A 101 0.22 7.58 -2.09
C SER A 101 -0.81 8.70 -2.06
N LEU A 102 -0.67 9.72 -2.92
CA LEU A 102 -1.68 10.77 -3.06
C LEU A 102 -3.02 10.22 -3.59
N ALA A 103 -2.97 9.36 -4.61
CA ALA A 103 -4.15 8.69 -5.14
C ALA A 103 -4.80 7.80 -4.08
N TRP A 104 -4.00 7.13 -3.24
CA TRP A 104 -4.49 6.34 -2.12
C TRP A 104 -5.14 7.19 -1.04
N THR A 105 -4.59 8.36 -0.69
CA THR A 105 -5.31 9.36 0.14
C THR A 105 -6.66 9.70 -0.48
N GLY A 106 -6.70 9.98 -1.79
CA GLY A 106 -7.95 10.25 -2.49
C GLY A 106 -8.95 9.11 -2.34
N HIS A 107 -8.52 7.85 -2.50
CA HIS A 107 -9.38 6.69 -2.28
C HIS A 107 -9.88 6.60 -0.83
N LEU A 108 -9.01 6.78 0.17
CA LEU A 108 -9.40 6.73 1.58
C LEU A 108 -10.42 7.82 1.93
N VAL A 109 -10.16 9.06 1.50
CA VAL A 109 -11.01 10.23 1.77
C VAL A 109 -12.37 10.14 1.09
N HIS A 110 -12.41 9.67 -0.16
CA HIS A 110 -13.64 9.68 -0.96
C HIS A 110 -14.43 8.37 -0.95
N VAL A 111 -13.83 7.24 -0.56
CA VAL A 111 -14.49 5.93 -0.60
C VAL A 111 -14.45 5.25 0.75
N ALA A 112 -13.26 5.06 1.34
CA ALA A 112 -13.13 4.25 2.56
C ALA A 112 -13.79 4.92 3.78
N ILE A 113 -13.53 6.21 4.01
CA ILE A 113 -14.09 6.99 5.12
C ILE A 113 -15.62 7.11 5.01
N PRO A 114 -16.21 7.48 3.84
CA PRO A 114 -17.66 7.44 3.68
C PRO A 114 -18.24 6.04 3.95
N ALA A 115 -17.61 4.97 3.41
CA ALA A 115 -18.05 3.61 3.64
C ALA A 115 -17.92 3.16 5.11
N SER A 116 -16.98 3.69 5.89
CA SER A 116 -16.91 3.46 7.34
C SER A 116 -17.97 4.21 8.12
N ARG A 117 -18.63 5.20 7.52
CA ARG A 117 -19.74 5.99 8.09
C ARG A 117 -21.11 5.57 7.57
N GLY A 118 -21.18 4.42 6.87
CA GLY A 118 -22.43 3.90 6.30
C GLY A 118 -22.88 4.57 5.01
N GLU A 119 -22.04 5.40 4.39
CA GLU A 119 -22.33 6.04 3.11
C GLU A 119 -21.84 5.18 1.94
N TYR A 120 -22.62 5.14 0.86
CA TYR A 120 -22.27 4.39 -0.35
C TYR A 120 -21.74 5.32 -1.43
N VAL A 121 -20.41 5.29 -1.65
CA VAL A 121 -19.74 6.07 -2.70
C VAL A 121 -19.04 5.13 -3.68
N ARG A 122 -19.43 5.20 -4.96
CA ARG A 122 -18.91 4.40 -6.08
C ARG A 122 -18.85 5.23 -7.35
N TRP A 123 -18.35 4.63 -8.44
CA TRP A 123 -18.18 5.30 -9.74
C TRP A 123 -19.43 6.04 -10.26
N ASN A 124 -20.63 5.54 -9.95
CA ASN A 124 -21.89 6.15 -10.39
C ASN A 124 -22.25 7.46 -9.67
N ASN A 125 -21.73 7.70 -8.46
CA ASN A 125 -22.08 8.89 -7.66
C ASN A 125 -20.88 9.67 -7.10
N PHE A 126 -19.66 9.15 -7.21
CA PHE A 126 -18.42 9.74 -6.67
C PHE A 126 -18.21 11.21 -7.04
N LEU A 127 -18.59 11.61 -8.26
CA LEU A 127 -18.41 12.99 -8.74
C LEU A 127 -19.41 13.97 -8.13
N ASN A 128 -20.48 13.48 -7.50
CA ASN A 128 -21.56 14.29 -6.94
C ASN A 128 -21.60 14.25 -5.40
N VAL A 129 -20.79 13.41 -4.76
CA VAL A 129 -20.71 13.30 -3.30
C VAL A 129 -19.43 13.99 -2.83
N LEU A 130 -19.58 15.01 -1.98
CA LEU A 130 -18.44 15.70 -1.39
C LEU A 130 -17.85 14.85 -0.25
N PRO A 131 -16.52 14.66 -0.20
CA PRO A 131 -15.88 13.94 0.91
C PRO A 131 -15.91 14.73 2.22
N HIS A 132 -16.08 16.05 2.16
CA HIS A 132 -16.19 16.94 3.31
C HIS A 132 -17.28 17.99 3.05
N PRO A 133 -18.11 18.37 4.05
CA PRO A 133 -19.25 19.28 3.84
C PRO A 133 -18.88 20.64 3.24
N GLN A 134 -17.67 21.14 3.52
CA GLN A 134 -17.17 22.43 3.01
C GLN A 134 -16.45 22.32 1.65
N GLY A 135 -16.43 21.12 1.03
CA GLY A 135 -15.74 20.86 -0.22
C GLY A 135 -14.26 21.26 -0.18
N LEU A 136 -13.75 21.79 -1.29
CA LEU A 136 -12.37 22.25 -1.42
C LEU A 136 -12.12 23.68 -0.93
N GLY A 137 -13.16 24.40 -0.48
CA GLY A 137 -13.03 25.80 -0.04
C GLY A 137 -11.89 26.01 0.97
N PRO A 138 -11.85 25.26 2.09
CA PRO A 138 -10.79 25.34 3.10
C PRO A 138 -9.38 25.07 2.57
N LEU A 139 -9.24 24.25 1.52
CA LEU A 139 -7.95 23.98 0.90
C LEU A 139 -7.36 25.25 0.28
N PHE A 140 -8.16 25.97 -0.51
CA PHE A 140 -7.71 27.16 -1.24
C PHE A 140 -7.62 28.42 -0.37
N THR A 141 -8.36 28.48 0.73
CA THR A 141 -8.27 29.59 1.70
C THR A 141 -7.20 29.38 2.78
N GLY A 142 -6.52 28.22 2.77
CA GLY A 142 -5.48 27.89 3.76
C GLY A 142 -6.01 27.46 5.13
N GLN A 143 -7.33 27.27 5.28
CA GLN A 143 -7.98 26.86 6.54
C GLN A 143 -8.00 25.33 6.68
N TRP A 144 -6.86 24.68 6.49
CA TRP A 144 -6.77 23.21 6.41
C TRP A 144 -7.18 22.49 7.70
N ASN A 145 -7.10 23.18 8.84
CA ASN A 145 -7.54 22.66 10.13
C ASN A 145 -9.03 22.29 10.15
N LEU A 146 -9.85 22.87 9.27
CA LEU A 146 -11.27 22.53 9.16
C LEU A 146 -11.49 21.05 8.76
N TYR A 147 -10.59 20.46 7.98
CA TYR A 147 -10.66 19.04 7.59
C TYR A 147 -10.38 18.05 8.74
N ALA A 148 -9.87 18.53 9.87
CA ALA A 148 -9.59 17.74 11.07
C ALA A 148 -10.68 17.86 12.14
N GLN A 149 -11.69 18.72 11.93
CA GLN A 149 -12.72 18.98 12.92
C GLN A 149 -13.81 17.90 12.92
N ASN A 150 -14.35 17.62 14.11
CA ASN A 150 -15.41 16.63 14.32
C ASN A 150 -15.00 15.22 13.83
N PRO A 151 -13.98 14.59 14.46
CA PRO A 151 -13.62 13.20 14.17
C PRO A 151 -14.75 12.23 14.55
N ASP A 152 -14.65 10.99 14.08
CA ASP A 152 -15.54 9.91 14.54
C ASP A 152 -15.41 9.76 16.06
N SER A 153 -16.55 9.59 16.76
CA SER A 153 -16.57 9.54 18.21
C SER A 153 -16.00 8.21 18.73
N SER A 154 -15.69 8.16 20.04
CA SER A 154 -15.32 6.91 20.70
C SER A 154 -16.43 5.85 20.70
N SER A 155 -17.69 6.26 20.48
CA SER A 155 -18.88 5.41 20.36
C SER A 155 -19.30 5.14 18.92
N HIS A 156 -18.49 5.54 17.93
CA HIS A 156 -18.76 5.28 16.53
C HIS A 156 -18.88 3.78 16.25
N LEU A 157 -19.89 3.40 15.47
CA LEU A 157 -20.08 2.03 15.00
C LEU A 157 -19.65 1.94 13.54
N PHE A 158 -18.50 1.29 13.30
CA PHE A 158 -17.86 1.22 12.00
C PHE A 158 -18.77 0.58 10.94
N GLY A 159 -18.97 1.30 9.83
CA GLY A 159 -19.86 0.94 8.74
C GLY A 159 -21.26 1.55 8.86
N THR A 160 -21.50 2.43 9.84
CA THR A 160 -22.80 3.10 10.07
C THR A 160 -22.61 4.58 10.35
N SER A 161 -23.69 5.37 10.27
CA SER A 161 -23.66 6.80 10.60
C SER A 161 -23.75 7.08 12.10
N GLN A 162 -23.83 6.06 12.95
CA GLN A 162 -23.98 6.24 14.39
C GLN A 162 -22.63 6.61 15.01
N GLY A 163 -22.52 7.83 15.53
CA GLY A 163 -21.30 8.37 16.12
C GLY A 163 -20.25 8.80 15.08
N SER A 164 -20.59 8.83 13.80
CA SER A 164 -19.69 9.28 12.74
C SER A 164 -19.49 10.78 12.79
N GLY A 165 -18.25 11.21 12.57
CA GLY A 165 -17.88 12.61 12.41
C GLY A 165 -17.89 13.06 10.94
N THR A 166 -17.25 14.19 10.68
CA THR A 166 -17.06 14.76 9.33
C THR A 166 -15.59 14.94 8.97
N ALA A 167 -14.66 14.81 9.92
CA ALA A 167 -13.23 14.95 9.64
C ALA A 167 -12.78 13.96 8.55
N ILE A 168 -11.84 14.39 7.71
CA ILE A 168 -11.24 13.54 6.67
C ILE A 168 -9.73 13.35 6.86
N LEU A 169 -9.09 14.24 7.62
CA LEU A 169 -7.65 14.20 7.90
C LEU A 169 -7.41 14.53 9.37
N THR A 170 -6.98 13.55 10.16
CA THR A 170 -6.78 13.73 11.62
C THR A 170 -5.39 13.31 12.05
N LEU A 171 -5.07 13.52 13.34
CA LEU A 171 -3.87 13.03 13.98
C LEU A 171 -4.21 12.60 15.42
N LEU A 172 -5.18 11.69 15.55
CA LEU A 172 -5.73 11.27 16.85
C LEU A 172 -4.75 10.37 17.60
N GLY A 173 -4.11 9.44 16.89
CA GLY A 173 -3.32 8.38 17.48
C GLY A 173 -4.16 7.30 18.17
N GLY A 174 -3.49 6.22 18.57
CA GLY A 174 -4.16 5.07 19.18
C GLY A 174 -5.08 4.33 18.21
N PHE A 175 -6.17 3.78 18.75
CA PHE A 175 -7.06 2.88 18.02
C PHE A 175 -8.52 3.29 18.18
N HIS A 176 -9.30 3.06 17.13
CA HIS A 176 -10.75 3.19 17.15
C HIS A 176 -11.34 2.16 18.15
N PRO A 177 -12.08 2.58 19.20
CA PRO A 177 -12.42 1.72 20.33
C PRO A 177 -13.22 0.46 19.99
N GLN A 178 -14.11 0.52 18.98
CA GLN A 178 -14.88 -0.66 18.58
C GLN A 178 -14.05 -1.67 17.76
N THR A 179 -13.25 -1.18 16.81
CA THR A 179 -12.58 -2.01 15.81
C THR A 179 -11.20 -2.47 16.26
N GLN A 180 -10.63 -1.81 17.29
CA GLN A 180 -9.27 -2.01 17.78
C GLN A 180 -8.23 -1.87 16.66
N SER A 181 -8.47 -0.93 15.73
CA SER A 181 -7.60 -0.64 14.59
C SER A 181 -7.26 0.85 14.50
N LEU A 182 -6.26 1.19 13.70
CA LEU A 182 -5.92 2.58 13.40
C LEU A 182 -7.13 3.33 12.80
N TRP A 183 -7.19 4.65 13.07
CA TRP A 183 -8.22 5.52 12.52
C TRP A 183 -8.04 5.71 11.01
N LEU A 184 -9.11 5.57 10.22
CA LEU A 184 -9.07 5.77 8.77
C LEU A 184 -8.62 7.18 8.38
N THR A 185 -9.05 8.20 9.14
CA THR A 185 -8.68 9.60 8.93
C THR A 185 -7.21 9.87 9.26
N ASP A 186 -6.62 9.14 10.22
CA ASP A 186 -5.18 9.18 10.49
C ASP A 186 -4.40 8.49 9.37
N MET A 187 -4.88 7.34 8.87
CA MET A 187 -4.27 6.65 7.71
C MET A 187 -4.32 7.52 6.45
N ALA A 188 -5.44 8.19 6.18
CA ALA A 188 -5.58 9.12 5.06
C ALA A 188 -4.58 10.29 5.15
N HIS A 189 -4.47 10.88 6.34
CA HIS A 189 -3.51 11.96 6.60
C HIS A 189 -2.05 11.49 6.49
N HIS A 190 -1.73 10.31 7.02
CA HIS A 190 -0.42 9.70 6.87
C HIS A 190 -0.03 9.57 5.40
N HIS A 191 -0.92 9.00 4.57
CA HIS A 191 -0.67 8.84 3.14
C HIS A 191 -0.50 10.18 2.41
N LEU A 192 -1.23 11.22 2.83
CA LEU A 192 -1.12 12.55 2.24
C LEU A 192 0.24 13.17 2.58
N ALA A 193 0.65 13.05 3.84
CA ALA A 193 1.93 13.58 4.31
C ALA A 193 3.11 12.90 3.58
N ILE A 194 3.14 11.56 3.52
CA ILE A 194 4.23 10.86 2.81
C ILE A 194 4.18 11.09 1.30
N ALA A 195 3.00 11.31 0.71
CA ALA A 195 2.88 11.66 -0.70
C ALA A 195 3.62 12.97 -1.00
N ILE A 196 3.41 14.01 -0.19
CA ILE A 196 4.10 15.29 -0.34
C ILE A 196 5.62 15.12 -0.19
N LEU A 197 6.08 14.35 0.81
CA LEU A 197 7.50 14.06 1.00
C LEU A 197 8.12 13.41 -0.24
N PHE A 198 7.47 12.38 -0.78
CA PHE A 198 7.97 11.66 -1.95
C PHE A 198 7.88 12.46 -3.25
N LEU A 199 6.84 13.28 -3.43
CA LEU A 199 6.72 14.20 -4.55
C LEU A 199 7.88 15.20 -4.55
N ILE A 200 8.22 15.78 -3.39
CA ILE A 200 9.37 16.69 -3.28
C ILE A 200 10.69 15.94 -3.50
N ALA A 201 10.87 14.78 -2.83
CA ALA A 201 12.10 13.99 -2.94
C ALA A 201 12.39 13.54 -4.39
N GLY A 202 11.35 13.25 -5.17
CA GLY A 202 11.49 12.88 -6.58
C GLY A 202 11.92 14.00 -7.53
N HIS A 203 12.17 15.22 -7.04
CA HIS A 203 12.72 16.34 -7.81
C HIS A 203 14.18 16.65 -7.46
N MET A 204 14.86 15.76 -6.73
CA MET A 204 16.23 15.98 -6.25
C MET A 204 17.30 15.74 -7.33
N TYR A 205 17.16 14.71 -8.16
CA TYR A 205 18.25 14.26 -9.03
C TYR A 205 18.21 14.91 -10.41
N ARG A 206 19.38 15.16 -10.99
CA ARG A 206 19.52 15.85 -12.28
C ARG A 206 18.98 15.00 -13.41
N THR A 207 18.17 15.60 -14.27
CA THR A 207 17.67 15.00 -15.51
C THR A 207 18.02 15.88 -16.70
N ASN A 208 17.36 15.68 -17.85
CA ASN A 208 17.62 16.43 -19.09
C ASN A 208 17.33 17.94 -18.98
N TRP A 209 16.69 18.39 -17.90
CA TRP A 209 16.41 19.80 -17.60
C TRP A 209 17.59 20.56 -17.00
N GLY A 210 18.73 19.90 -16.78
CA GLY A 210 19.98 20.54 -16.34
C GLY A 210 20.04 20.93 -14.86
N ILE A 211 18.93 20.85 -14.12
CA ILE A 211 18.84 21.18 -12.69
C ILE A 211 18.72 19.89 -11.86
N GLY A 212 19.38 19.86 -10.70
CA GLY A 212 19.38 18.75 -9.74
C GLY A 212 20.80 18.21 -9.45
N HIS A 213 20.86 17.16 -8.64
CA HIS A 213 22.12 16.53 -8.22
C HIS A 213 22.52 15.34 -9.09
N GLY A 214 23.82 15.19 -9.40
CA GLY A 214 24.39 13.94 -9.90
C GLY A 214 24.69 13.00 -8.75
N LEU A 215 24.20 11.75 -8.81
CA LEU A 215 24.42 10.77 -7.72
C LEU A 215 25.91 10.49 -7.51
N LYS A 216 26.65 10.39 -8.62
CA LYS A 216 28.10 10.21 -8.60
C LYS A 216 28.80 11.35 -7.86
N ASP A 217 28.44 12.58 -8.15
CA ASP A 217 29.05 13.77 -7.53
C ASP A 217 28.79 13.78 -6.02
N ILE A 218 27.54 13.44 -5.61
CA ILE A 218 27.21 13.28 -4.19
C ILE A 218 28.12 12.22 -3.56
N LEU A 219 28.19 11.03 -4.13
CA LEU A 219 28.97 9.92 -3.56
C LEU A 219 30.46 10.28 -3.45
N GLU A 220 31.07 10.81 -4.51
CA GLU A 220 32.49 11.13 -4.52
C GLU A 220 32.85 12.32 -3.62
N ALA A 221 31.91 13.23 -3.33
CA ALA A 221 32.11 14.33 -2.39
C ALA A 221 32.11 13.88 -0.92
N HIS A 222 31.43 12.78 -0.59
CA HIS A 222 31.35 12.28 0.79
C HIS A 222 32.62 11.53 1.20
N LYS A 223 33.53 12.24 1.88
CA LYS A 223 34.82 11.73 2.38
C LYS A 223 34.95 11.99 3.87
N GLY A 224 35.61 11.08 4.57
CA GLY A 224 35.82 11.18 6.02
C GLY A 224 37.29 11.01 6.41
N PRO A 225 37.69 11.48 7.61
CA PRO A 225 39.06 11.34 8.10
C PRO A 225 39.49 9.87 8.29
N PHE A 226 38.55 8.97 8.63
CA PHE A 226 38.82 7.54 8.83
C PHE A 226 38.54 6.68 7.60
N THR A 227 37.52 7.03 6.80
CA THR A 227 37.08 6.24 5.63
C THR A 227 37.69 6.72 4.31
N GLY A 228 38.37 7.88 4.29
CA GLY A 228 39.03 8.42 3.11
C GLY A 228 38.09 8.59 1.91
N GLN A 229 38.47 8.01 0.78
CA GLN A 229 37.68 8.02 -0.48
C GLN A 229 36.74 6.81 -0.59
N GLY A 230 36.18 6.33 0.52
CA GLY A 230 35.43 5.06 0.58
C GLY A 230 34.23 4.92 -0.38
N HIS A 231 33.66 6.02 -0.86
CA HIS A 231 32.52 5.99 -1.80
C HIS A 231 32.90 6.06 -3.29
N LYS A 232 34.19 6.25 -3.61
CA LYS A 232 34.64 6.38 -4.99
C LYS A 232 34.39 5.07 -5.75
N GLY A 233 33.73 5.15 -6.91
CA GLY A 233 33.41 3.99 -7.75
C GLY A 233 32.12 3.23 -7.37
N LEU A 234 31.47 3.57 -6.25
CA LEU A 234 30.20 2.92 -5.85
C LEU A 234 29.08 3.15 -6.87
N TYR A 235 29.03 4.35 -7.47
CA TYR A 235 28.05 4.66 -8.52
C TYR A 235 28.17 3.70 -9.71
N GLU A 236 29.40 3.48 -10.20
CA GLU A 236 29.68 2.57 -11.31
C GLU A 236 29.39 1.11 -10.95
N ILE A 237 29.72 0.68 -9.73
CA ILE A 237 29.42 -0.66 -9.23
C ILE A 237 27.91 -0.90 -9.28
N LEU A 238 27.12 -0.01 -8.69
CA LEU A 238 25.66 -0.17 -8.61
C LEU A 238 25.01 -0.04 -9.99
N THR A 239 25.45 0.88 -10.85
CA THR A 239 24.86 1.05 -12.19
C THR A 239 25.28 0.00 -13.20
N THR A 240 26.32 -0.80 -12.90
CA THR A 240 26.82 -1.85 -13.80
C THR A 240 26.42 -3.26 -13.35
N SER A 241 26.44 -3.55 -12.04
CA SER A 241 26.11 -4.86 -11.50
C SER A 241 24.63 -4.95 -11.10
N TRP A 242 23.87 -5.76 -11.84
CA TRP A 242 22.50 -6.11 -11.47
C TRP A 242 22.44 -6.95 -10.19
N HIS A 243 23.45 -7.79 -9.94
CA HIS A 243 23.55 -8.55 -8.69
C HIS A 243 23.75 -7.63 -7.49
N ALA A 244 24.56 -6.56 -7.62
CA ALA A 244 24.74 -5.59 -6.55
C ALA A 244 23.42 -4.83 -6.24
N GLN A 245 22.67 -4.43 -7.28
CA GLN A 245 21.34 -3.84 -7.08
C GLN A 245 20.36 -4.82 -6.46
N LEU A 246 20.32 -6.07 -6.95
CA LEU A 246 19.42 -7.10 -6.44
C LEU A 246 19.71 -7.39 -4.96
N SER A 247 20.98 -7.62 -4.60
CA SER A 247 21.42 -7.86 -3.23
C SER A 247 20.95 -6.73 -2.29
N LEU A 248 21.25 -5.47 -2.63
CA LEU A 248 20.84 -4.32 -1.81
C LEU A 248 19.31 -4.20 -1.71
N ASN A 249 18.59 -4.38 -2.82
CA ASN A 249 17.13 -4.29 -2.85
C ASN A 249 16.49 -5.40 -2.01
N LEU A 250 17.02 -6.63 -2.06
CA LEU A 250 16.55 -7.75 -1.25
C LEU A 250 16.83 -7.53 0.24
N ALA A 251 17.99 -6.96 0.59
CA ALA A 251 18.30 -6.61 1.98
C ALA A 251 17.29 -5.59 2.53
N MET A 252 17.07 -4.50 1.79
CA MET A 252 16.11 -3.46 2.20
C MET A 252 14.67 -3.99 2.27
N LEU A 253 14.23 -4.74 1.25
CA LEU A 253 12.88 -5.27 1.19
C LEU A 253 12.65 -6.35 2.26
N GLY A 254 13.63 -7.20 2.51
CA GLY A 254 13.58 -8.22 3.57
C GLY A 254 13.41 -7.58 4.94
N SER A 255 14.24 -6.57 5.26
CA SER A 255 14.10 -5.81 6.51
C SER A 255 12.75 -5.10 6.61
N LEU A 256 12.29 -4.45 5.53
CA LEU A 256 10.99 -3.78 5.51
C LEU A 256 9.84 -4.77 5.71
N THR A 257 9.91 -5.96 5.12
CA THR A 257 8.89 -7.01 5.26
C THR A 257 8.78 -7.48 6.71
N ILE A 258 9.90 -7.58 7.43
CA ILE A 258 9.92 -7.88 8.87
C ILE A 258 9.32 -6.72 9.69
N VAL A 259 9.66 -5.48 9.35
CA VAL A 259 9.04 -4.30 9.99
C VAL A 259 7.53 -4.28 9.78
N VAL A 260 7.04 -4.63 8.59
CA VAL A 260 5.61 -4.79 8.32
C VAL A 260 4.98 -5.81 9.26
N ALA A 261 5.62 -6.98 9.47
CA ALA A 261 5.14 -7.99 10.43
C ALA A 261 5.01 -7.41 11.85
N HIS A 262 6.07 -6.74 12.34
CA HIS A 262 6.08 -6.15 13.68
C HIS A 262 5.08 -5.02 13.85
N HIS A 263 4.92 -4.16 12.84
CA HIS A 263 3.99 -3.04 12.91
C HIS A 263 2.54 -3.50 12.79
N MET A 264 2.21 -4.44 11.90
CA MET A 264 0.82 -4.85 11.70
C MET A 264 0.21 -5.60 12.90
N TYR A 265 1.02 -6.34 13.67
CA TYR A 265 0.50 -7.01 14.88
C TYR A 265 0.35 -6.04 16.06
N SER A 266 1.25 -5.06 16.20
CA SER A 266 1.25 -4.10 17.31
C SER A 266 0.35 -2.89 17.06
N MET A 267 0.14 -2.52 15.80
CA MET A 267 -0.69 -1.42 15.34
C MET A 267 -1.64 -1.90 14.23
N PRO A 268 -2.71 -2.64 14.55
CA PRO A 268 -3.59 -3.24 13.55
C PRO A 268 -4.22 -2.18 12.63
N PRO A 269 -3.99 -2.22 11.31
CA PRO A 269 -4.52 -1.19 10.41
C PRO A 269 -5.96 -1.48 9.96
N TYR A 270 -6.45 -2.71 10.15
CA TYR A 270 -7.74 -3.16 9.60
C TYR A 270 -8.75 -3.43 10.72
N PRO A 271 -10.01 -2.98 10.61
CA PRO A 271 -11.03 -3.23 11.61
C PRO A 271 -11.20 -4.70 11.94
N TYR A 272 -11.28 -5.01 13.24
CA TYR A 272 -11.51 -6.35 13.79
C TYR A 272 -10.41 -7.37 13.50
N LEU A 273 -9.29 -6.96 12.90
CA LEU A 273 -8.13 -7.84 12.70
C LEU A 273 -7.51 -8.25 14.04
N ALA A 274 -7.46 -7.34 15.01
CA ALA A 274 -6.88 -7.59 16.33
C ALA A 274 -7.57 -8.74 17.09
N THR A 275 -8.87 -8.96 16.83
CA THR A 275 -9.68 -10.01 17.45
C THR A 275 -9.68 -11.32 16.66
N ASP A 276 -9.12 -11.35 15.45
CA ASP A 276 -8.93 -12.56 14.65
C ASP A 276 -7.51 -13.11 14.86
N TYR A 277 -7.34 -13.83 15.96
CA TYR A 277 -6.02 -14.30 16.42
C TYR A 277 -5.32 -15.24 15.43
N ALA A 278 -6.07 -16.09 14.75
CA ALA A 278 -5.52 -17.02 13.77
C ALA A 278 -4.97 -16.27 12.55
N THR A 279 -5.70 -15.28 12.06
CA THR A 279 -5.25 -14.41 10.96
C THR A 279 -4.05 -13.56 11.38
N GLN A 280 -4.06 -12.96 12.57
CA GLN A 280 -2.92 -12.17 13.08
C GLN A 280 -1.64 -12.99 13.16
N LEU A 281 -1.70 -14.18 13.76
CA LEU A 281 -0.55 -15.09 13.82
C LEU A 281 -0.07 -15.48 12.41
N SER A 282 -1.01 -15.83 11.53
CA SER A 282 -0.70 -16.22 10.15
C SER A 282 0.01 -15.10 9.39
N LEU A 283 -0.49 -13.86 9.47
CA LEU A 283 0.13 -12.69 8.83
C LEU A 283 1.53 -12.40 9.36
N PHE A 284 1.70 -12.44 10.69
CA PHE A 284 3.01 -12.20 11.31
C PHE A 284 4.03 -13.24 10.86
N THR A 285 3.72 -14.52 11.04
CA THR A 285 4.61 -15.63 10.66
C THR A 285 4.91 -15.61 9.16
N HIS A 286 3.92 -15.34 8.32
CA HIS A 286 4.09 -15.24 6.86
C HIS A 286 5.13 -14.17 6.47
N HIS A 287 4.96 -12.94 6.96
CA HIS A 287 5.87 -11.83 6.62
C HIS A 287 7.27 -12.02 7.22
N MET A 288 7.37 -12.60 8.42
CA MET A 288 8.66 -12.94 9.03
C MET A 288 9.45 -13.93 8.16
N TRP A 289 8.80 -14.99 7.66
CA TRP A 289 9.47 -15.98 6.81
C TRP A 289 9.85 -15.41 5.44
N ILE A 290 8.97 -14.65 4.78
CA ILE A 290 9.31 -13.97 3.52
C ILE A 290 10.50 -13.04 3.74
N GLY A 291 10.46 -12.23 4.80
CA GLY A 291 11.57 -11.35 5.16
C GLY A 291 12.89 -12.12 5.33
N GLY A 292 12.87 -13.24 6.04
CA GLY A 292 14.03 -14.14 6.19
C GLY A 292 14.58 -14.64 4.86
N PHE A 293 13.72 -15.14 3.96
CA PHE A 293 14.13 -15.58 2.62
C PHE A 293 14.76 -14.45 1.80
N LEU A 294 14.19 -13.25 1.85
CA LEU A 294 14.73 -12.07 1.15
C LEU A 294 16.11 -11.68 1.70
N ILE A 295 16.31 -11.70 3.03
CA ILE A 295 17.61 -11.40 3.63
C ILE A 295 18.67 -12.45 3.25
N VAL A 296 18.33 -13.74 3.23
CA VAL A 296 19.26 -14.78 2.76
C VAL A 296 19.58 -14.58 1.27
N GLY A 297 18.57 -14.30 0.45
CA GLY A 297 18.75 -14.01 -0.97
C GLY A 297 19.57 -12.74 -1.25
N ALA A 298 19.61 -11.80 -0.30
CA ALA A 298 20.47 -10.62 -0.39
C ALA A 298 21.96 -10.96 -0.26
N ALA A 299 22.30 -12.00 0.51
CA ALA A 299 23.68 -12.42 0.77
C ALA A 299 24.19 -13.47 -0.23
N ALA A 300 23.30 -14.13 -0.96
CA ALA A 300 23.60 -15.14 -1.98
C ALA A 300 24.13 -14.50 -3.28
#